data_AF-A0A166FPU2-F1
#
_entry.id   AF-A0A166FPU2-F1
#
_cell.length_a   1.000
_cell.length_b   1.000
_cell.length_c   1.000
_cell.angle_alpha   90.00
_cell.angle_beta   90.00
_cell.angle_gamma   90.00
#
_symmetry.space_group_name_H-M   'P 1'
#
loop_
_entity.id
_entity.type
_entity.pdbx_description
1 polymer ?
#
loop_
_entity_poly.entity_id
_entity_poly.type
_entity_poly.pdbx_seq_one_letter_code
_entity_poly.pdbx_strand_id
1 'polypeptide(L)'
;MAINTLPDRSTTSEIYRRSESIRDATARFHQLLREWKNRVIPHPPPAPLALETSYPNGIVPLMFAVVEQASLCVRLGKSIEASLASAWPKMWPWLKFYAEHARRRRQKCNLSNKVTMDWDVHELVMDTVRMFTMGGHTNPNKLFEVFVSTPGLRKLLAAMWLDEVRDVRFLYDLRGCILPRALSCDAGSLLAQEIIDACGGSAKEAALLIPKRIRLAMWQDSPCLDRLTNEFGFLDKHRNLPASPFHPYLSPLPKSFVKLARDVITWLLSLPPAEGERSKLACVCFTLIIAVITEEPDYACALDVLHHEIPELLYKASFLCSNDHNQDIFHQESRLILNQFLPRFLTHRPLLDLARESARAIQRPVKNKKHSQTFASHVKYFTDAVDLLWGRYRKHRQYVSSFACSNTECLNIEQPGQFFLRCRGCILARYCGETCQRQHWKGTHRFLCKDMQKLKHVSPSDSELRFLGNTLLCDLIDNMHLYKTSILGRRPRSDGKSGLPLLVFNYESKFPTNLSDVYGVDIALVDVTTASIPVYDRPWHSDTRQQWCRALAERDPRSTWTTFPISIVMSHGPSETRRQVMTALLTMYTADDAYRSLATADSTSNVANRPRIKWIQYAFERGG
;
A
#
# COMPACT_ATOMS: atom_id res chain seq x y z
N MET A 1 -52.49 32.43 -0.60
CA MET A 1 -52.61 31.71 -1.89
C MET A 1 -52.02 32.57 -2.99
N ALA A 2 -50.79 32.25 -3.44
CA ALA A 2 -50.15 32.65 -4.71
C ALA A 2 -48.64 32.35 -4.63
N ILE A 3 -48.28 31.07 -4.54
CA ILE A 3 -46.92 30.56 -4.82
C ILE A 3 -47.16 29.25 -5.58
N ASN A 4 -47.48 29.32 -6.86
CA ASN A 4 -47.62 28.14 -7.72
C ASN A 4 -47.25 28.55 -9.14
N THR A 5 -45.95 28.70 -9.39
CA THR A 5 -45.27 28.49 -10.69
C THR A 5 -43.79 28.80 -10.47
N LEU A 6 -43.03 27.79 -10.04
CA LEU A 6 -41.58 27.78 -10.24
C LEU A 6 -41.29 26.95 -11.50
N PRO A 7 -40.32 27.36 -12.32
CA PRO A 7 -40.04 26.72 -13.61
C PRO A 7 -39.51 25.28 -13.43
N ASP A 8 -39.78 24.44 -14.41
CA ASP A 8 -39.31 23.05 -14.49
C ASP A 8 -37.76 22.97 -14.47
N ARG A 9 -37.21 22.00 -13.74
CA ARG A 9 -35.77 21.84 -13.44
C ARG A 9 -34.93 21.52 -14.67
N SER A 10 -35.52 20.91 -15.70
CA SER A 10 -34.82 20.60 -16.97
C SER A 10 -34.35 21.88 -17.70
N THR A 11 -35.06 22.99 -17.52
CA THR A 11 -34.76 24.31 -18.12
C THR A 11 -33.70 25.12 -17.35
N THR A 12 -33.46 24.86 -16.07
CA THR A 12 -32.61 25.71 -15.21
C THR A 12 -31.13 25.61 -15.56
N SER A 13 -30.67 24.42 -15.98
CA SER A 13 -29.28 24.17 -16.42
C SER A 13 -28.91 24.97 -17.69
N GLU A 14 -29.87 25.19 -18.60
CA GLU A 14 -29.64 25.97 -19.82
C GLU A 14 -29.69 27.49 -19.57
N ILE A 15 -30.44 27.92 -18.56
CA ILE A 15 -30.51 29.32 -18.11
C ILE A 15 -29.17 29.77 -17.49
N TYR A 16 -28.47 28.88 -16.78
CA TYR A 16 -27.14 29.18 -16.22
C TYR A 16 -26.02 29.40 -17.26
N ARG A 17 -26.22 28.99 -18.52
CA ARG A 17 -25.27 29.29 -19.63
C ARG A 17 -25.46 30.69 -20.22
N ARG A 18 -26.61 31.33 -19.99
CA ARG A 18 -26.79 32.74 -20.38
C ARG A 18 -26.10 33.60 -19.34
N SER A 19 -25.27 34.52 -19.82
CA SER A 19 -24.42 35.44 -19.06
C SER A 19 -25.22 36.33 -18.12
N GLU A 20 -25.73 35.79 -17.02
CA GLU A 20 -26.20 36.61 -15.90
C GLU A 20 -24.98 37.38 -15.41
N SER A 21 -25.07 38.72 -15.40
CA SER A 21 -23.90 39.50 -15.06
C SER A 21 -23.51 39.20 -13.62
N ILE A 22 -22.22 39.28 -13.34
CA ILE A 22 -21.67 39.10 -12.00
C ILE A 22 -22.38 39.97 -10.93
N ARG A 23 -22.94 41.13 -11.31
CA ARG A 23 -23.71 42.01 -10.43
C ARG A 23 -25.11 41.48 -10.15
N ASP A 24 -25.74 40.86 -11.13
CA ASP A 24 -27.09 40.30 -11.04
C ASP A 24 -27.12 39.15 -10.03
N ALA A 25 -26.05 38.34 -9.97
CA ALA A 25 -25.97 37.21 -9.05
C ALA A 25 -26.08 37.64 -7.57
N THR A 26 -25.33 38.67 -7.16
CA THR A 26 -25.37 39.20 -5.78
C THR A 26 -26.69 39.90 -5.48
N ALA A 27 -27.23 40.67 -6.43
CA ALA A 27 -28.52 41.35 -6.26
C ALA A 27 -29.66 40.33 -6.07
N ARG A 28 -29.65 39.25 -6.87
CA ARG A 28 -30.59 38.14 -6.77
C ARG A 28 -30.46 37.41 -5.44
N PHE A 29 -29.25 37.14 -4.98
CA PHE A 29 -29.02 36.54 -3.64
C PHE A 29 -29.66 37.38 -2.53
N HIS A 30 -29.41 38.70 -2.52
CA HIS A 30 -29.99 39.57 -1.50
C HIS A 30 -31.52 39.69 -1.61
N GLN A 31 -32.08 39.64 -2.83
CA GLN A 31 -33.53 39.56 -3.02
C GLN A 31 -34.10 38.30 -2.37
N LEU A 32 -33.56 37.13 -2.68
CA LEU A 32 -34.00 35.85 -2.13
C LEU A 32 -33.84 35.81 -0.60
N LEU A 33 -32.75 36.37 -0.08
CA LEU A 33 -32.51 36.46 1.35
C LEU A 33 -33.51 37.40 2.06
N ARG A 34 -33.92 38.50 1.41
CA ARG A 34 -35.01 39.37 1.90
C ARG A 34 -36.34 38.63 1.89
N GLU A 35 -36.64 37.89 0.83
CA GLU A 35 -37.85 37.07 0.76
C GLU A 35 -37.87 36.00 1.86
N TRP A 36 -36.74 35.34 2.13
CA TRP A 36 -36.58 34.43 3.27
C TRP A 36 -36.86 35.12 4.60
N LYS A 37 -36.26 36.30 4.81
CA LYS A 37 -36.46 37.11 6.03
C LYS A 37 -37.91 37.53 6.23
N ASN A 38 -38.64 37.84 5.17
CA ASN A 38 -40.01 38.34 5.27
C ASN A 38 -41.04 37.22 5.35
N ARG A 39 -40.81 36.09 4.66
CA ARG A 39 -41.82 35.03 4.50
C ARG A 39 -41.63 33.85 5.45
N VAL A 40 -40.39 33.54 5.85
CA VAL A 40 -40.09 32.31 6.60
C VAL A 40 -39.76 32.59 8.05
N ILE A 41 -38.93 33.60 8.31
CA ILE A 41 -38.46 33.92 9.67
C ILE A 41 -39.57 34.20 10.70
N PRO A 42 -40.70 34.85 10.36
CA PRO A 42 -41.80 35.04 11.31
C PRO A 42 -42.41 33.73 11.83
N HIS A 43 -42.10 32.60 11.19
CA HIS A 43 -42.63 31.29 11.52
C HIS A 43 -41.47 30.39 11.99
N PRO A 44 -41.42 29.94 13.25
CA PRO A 44 -40.49 28.89 13.64
C PRO A 44 -40.90 27.55 12.99
N PRO A 45 -39.95 26.63 12.75
CA PRO A 45 -40.31 25.29 12.32
C PRO A 45 -41.23 24.63 13.35
N PRO A 46 -42.21 23.82 12.93
CA PRO A 46 -43.11 23.17 13.86
C PRO A 46 -42.37 22.19 14.77
N ALA A 47 -42.94 21.89 15.93
CA ALA A 47 -42.35 20.96 16.87
C ALA A 47 -42.11 19.59 16.21
N PRO A 48 -41.02 18.87 16.55
CA PRO A 48 -40.66 17.57 15.94
C PRO A 48 -41.72 16.46 16.06
N LEU A 49 -42.81 16.68 16.79
CA LEU A 49 -43.92 15.74 16.97
C LEU A 49 -45.04 15.94 15.92
N ALA A 50 -45.09 17.07 15.21
CA ALA A 50 -46.11 17.37 14.19
C ALA A 50 -45.78 16.84 12.78
N LEU A 51 -44.77 15.96 12.67
CA LEU A 51 -44.13 15.54 11.41
C LEU A 51 -45.01 14.67 10.48
N GLU A 52 -46.23 14.34 10.86
CA GLU A 52 -47.14 13.57 9.99
C GLU A 52 -47.94 14.46 9.03
N THR A 53 -47.96 15.77 9.27
CA THR A 53 -48.64 16.74 8.39
C THR A 53 -47.73 17.22 7.24
N SER A 54 -48.35 17.55 6.09
CA SER A 54 -47.68 18.12 4.93
C SER A 54 -46.87 19.37 5.29
N TYR A 55 -45.63 19.44 4.83
CA TYR A 55 -44.78 20.61 5.06
C TYR A 55 -45.30 21.83 4.27
N PRO A 56 -44.94 23.07 4.67
CA PRO A 56 -45.25 24.24 3.88
C PRO A 56 -44.48 24.19 2.55
N ASN A 57 -45.16 23.83 1.45
CA ASN A 57 -44.55 23.64 0.13
C ASN A 57 -43.75 24.83 -0.38
N GLY A 58 -43.97 26.05 0.13
CA GLY A 58 -43.27 27.26 -0.29
C GLY A 58 -41.88 27.47 0.32
N ILE A 59 -41.54 26.82 1.43
CA ILE A 59 -40.28 27.10 2.16
C ILE A 59 -39.10 26.36 1.55
N VAL A 60 -39.26 25.08 1.20
CA VAL A 60 -38.19 24.26 0.62
C VAL A 60 -37.66 24.86 -0.69
N PRO A 61 -38.51 25.23 -1.68
CA PRO A 61 -38.01 25.83 -2.92
C PRO A 61 -37.31 27.19 -2.71
N LEU A 62 -37.78 28.00 -1.75
CA LEU A 62 -37.14 29.27 -1.42
C LEU A 62 -35.77 29.05 -0.77
N MET A 63 -35.66 28.08 0.14
CA MET A 63 -34.38 27.71 0.76
C MET A 63 -33.38 27.21 -0.29
N PHE A 64 -33.85 26.37 -1.23
CA PHE A 64 -33.07 25.95 -2.39
C PHE A 64 -32.56 27.13 -3.21
N ALA A 65 -33.44 28.04 -3.61
CA ALA A 65 -33.05 29.21 -4.39
C ALA A 65 -32.00 30.05 -3.66
N VAL A 66 -32.14 30.24 -2.33
CA VAL A 66 -31.14 30.96 -1.52
C VAL A 66 -29.78 30.23 -1.54
N VAL A 67 -29.77 28.91 -1.33
CA VAL A 67 -28.54 28.10 -1.24
C VAL A 67 -27.83 27.98 -2.59
N GLU A 68 -28.59 27.77 -3.66
CA GLU A 68 -28.09 27.69 -5.03
C GLU A 68 -27.47 29.03 -5.46
N GLN A 69 -28.18 30.13 -5.21
CA GLN A 69 -27.70 31.47 -5.54
C GLN A 69 -26.49 31.86 -4.69
N ALA A 70 -26.47 31.49 -3.40
CA ALA A 70 -25.32 31.69 -2.54
C ALA A 70 -24.09 30.92 -3.05
N SER A 71 -24.28 29.66 -3.46
CA SER A 71 -23.22 28.83 -4.04
C SER A 71 -22.65 29.45 -5.32
N LEU A 72 -23.51 30.02 -6.18
CA LEU A 72 -23.08 30.76 -7.35
C LEU A 72 -22.24 31.99 -6.96
N CYS A 73 -22.71 32.80 -6.02
CA CYS A 73 -21.96 33.97 -5.54
C CYS A 73 -20.58 33.60 -5.00
N VAL A 74 -20.48 32.52 -4.21
CA VAL A 74 -19.19 32.02 -3.69
C VAL A 74 -18.26 31.61 -4.84
N ARG A 75 -18.78 30.86 -5.83
CA ARG A 75 -17.99 30.47 -7.02
C ARG A 75 -17.49 31.67 -7.84
N LEU A 76 -18.26 32.76 -7.86
CA LEU A 76 -17.90 34.01 -8.53
C LEU A 76 -17.01 34.93 -7.67
N GLY A 77 -16.53 34.47 -6.51
CA GLY A 77 -15.69 35.26 -5.60
C GLY A 77 -16.42 36.46 -4.99
N LYS A 78 -17.74 36.38 -4.81
CA LYS A 78 -18.53 37.46 -4.22
C LYS A 78 -18.65 37.33 -2.73
N SER A 79 -18.41 38.45 -2.05
CA SER A 79 -18.61 38.55 -0.62
C SER A 79 -20.10 38.57 -0.29
N ILE A 80 -20.59 37.44 0.19
CA ILE A 80 -21.95 37.28 0.74
C ILE A 80 -21.92 36.77 2.19
N GLU A 81 -20.72 36.58 2.75
CA GLU A 81 -20.46 35.91 4.02
C GLU A 81 -21.20 36.59 5.16
N ALA A 82 -21.09 37.92 5.27
CA ALA A 82 -21.75 38.66 6.33
C ALA A 82 -23.28 38.55 6.27
N SER A 83 -23.85 38.60 5.06
CA SER A 83 -25.30 38.51 4.86
C SER A 83 -25.83 37.13 5.22
N LEU A 84 -25.15 36.07 4.74
CA LEU A 84 -25.52 34.71 5.02
C LEU A 84 -25.30 34.34 6.49
N ALA A 85 -24.16 34.73 7.08
CA ALA A 85 -23.89 34.57 8.52
C ALA A 85 -25.00 35.20 9.38
N SER A 86 -25.47 36.40 9.01
CA SER A 86 -26.57 37.07 9.73
C SER A 86 -27.91 36.33 9.65
N ALA A 87 -28.16 35.62 8.55
CA ALA A 87 -29.41 34.90 8.31
C ALA A 87 -29.37 33.47 8.86
N TRP A 88 -28.19 32.88 8.99
CA TRP A 88 -27.98 31.48 9.33
C TRP A 88 -28.68 31.01 10.61
N PRO A 89 -28.63 31.74 11.76
CA PRO A 89 -29.32 31.30 12.98
C PRO A 89 -30.83 31.08 12.80
N LYS A 90 -31.44 31.73 11.80
CA LYS A 90 -32.86 31.61 11.47
C LYS A 90 -33.12 30.61 10.34
N MET A 91 -32.14 30.36 9.48
CA MET A 91 -32.20 29.31 8.44
C MET A 91 -31.98 27.92 9.02
N TRP A 92 -31.04 27.79 9.97
CA TRP A 92 -30.62 26.51 10.52
C TRP A 92 -31.75 25.67 11.14
N PRO A 93 -32.67 26.23 11.97
CA PRO A 93 -33.76 25.44 12.55
C PRO A 93 -34.66 24.79 11.48
N TRP A 94 -34.91 25.51 10.38
CA TRP A 94 -35.67 24.97 9.25
C TRP A 94 -34.91 23.87 8.53
N LEU A 95 -33.62 24.09 8.23
CA LEU A 95 -32.78 23.07 7.60
C LEU A 95 -32.70 21.79 8.44
N LYS A 96 -32.48 21.93 9.75
CA LYS A 96 -32.48 20.82 10.70
C LYS A 96 -33.82 20.09 10.72
N PHE A 97 -34.93 20.83 10.80
CA PHE A 97 -36.28 20.26 10.77
C PHE A 97 -36.50 19.41 9.51
N TYR A 98 -36.18 19.96 8.33
CA TYR A 98 -36.34 19.25 7.07
C TYR A 98 -35.45 18.02 6.99
N ALA A 99 -34.18 18.13 7.38
CA ALA A 99 -33.26 17.00 7.39
C ALA A 99 -33.73 15.87 8.31
N GLU A 100 -34.16 16.18 9.53
CA GLU A 100 -34.72 15.19 10.47
C GLU A 100 -36.02 14.57 9.94
N HIS A 101 -36.89 15.37 9.33
CA HIS A 101 -38.12 14.89 8.72
C HIS A 101 -37.84 13.90 7.58
N ALA A 102 -36.96 14.26 6.64
CA ALA A 102 -36.56 13.39 5.53
C ALA A 102 -35.95 12.08 6.04
N ARG A 103 -35.12 12.14 7.08
CA ARG A 103 -34.54 10.94 7.71
C ARG A 103 -35.60 10.03 8.35
N ARG A 104 -36.56 10.58 9.09
CA ARG A 104 -37.65 9.78 9.69
C ARG A 104 -38.58 9.19 8.63
N ARG A 105 -38.91 9.97 7.59
CA ARG A 105 -39.70 9.47 6.46
C ARG A 105 -38.99 8.33 5.76
N ARG A 106 -37.68 8.43 5.50
CA ARG A 106 -36.89 7.33 4.96
C ARG A 106 -36.99 6.05 5.79
N GLN A 107 -36.86 6.15 7.11
CA GLN A 107 -36.99 4.99 8.00
C GLN A 107 -38.36 4.31 7.85
N LYS A 108 -39.44 5.09 7.63
CA LYS A 108 -40.79 4.57 7.33
C LYS A 108 -40.92 4.06 5.88
N CYS A 109 -40.45 4.82 4.89
CA CYS A 109 -40.53 4.55 3.44
C CYS A 109 -39.60 3.42 2.97
N ASN A 110 -38.65 2.99 3.81
CA ASN A 110 -37.87 1.78 3.55
C ASN A 110 -38.72 0.53 3.31
N LEU A 111 -40.02 0.60 3.65
CA LEU A 111 -41.01 -0.44 3.41
C LEU A 111 -41.81 -0.30 2.10
N SER A 112 -41.80 0.85 1.39
CA SER A 112 -42.85 1.16 0.39
C SER A 112 -42.39 1.65 -1.00
N ASN A 113 -41.09 1.65 -1.33
CA ASN A 113 -40.52 2.00 -2.66
C ASN A 113 -40.92 3.36 -3.30
N LYS A 114 -41.52 4.31 -2.57
CA LYS A 114 -41.84 5.68 -3.06
C LYS A 114 -40.90 6.70 -2.39
N VAL A 115 -39.87 7.21 -3.10
CA VAL A 115 -38.72 7.93 -2.47
C VAL A 115 -38.46 9.34 -3.05
N THR A 116 -39.15 9.81 -4.10
CA THR A 116 -38.70 10.98 -4.88
C THR A 116 -38.58 12.31 -4.10
N MET A 117 -39.45 12.60 -3.13
CA MET A 117 -39.42 13.90 -2.42
C MET A 117 -38.39 14.01 -1.29
N ASP A 118 -37.97 12.90 -0.68
CA ASP A 118 -36.96 12.93 0.39
C ASP A 118 -35.55 13.21 -0.18
N TRP A 119 -35.40 13.17 -1.50
CA TRP A 119 -34.18 13.48 -2.24
C TRP A 119 -33.78 14.94 -2.14
N ASP A 120 -34.73 15.82 -2.46
CA ASP A 120 -34.50 17.25 -2.60
C ASP A 120 -34.03 17.83 -1.26
N VAL A 121 -34.66 17.42 -0.15
CA VAL A 121 -34.27 17.89 1.17
C VAL A 121 -32.83 17.49 1.53
N HIS A 122 -32.40 16.26 1.19
CA HIS A 122 -31.03 15.82 1.44
C HIS A 122 -30.04 16.59 0.57
N GLU A 123 -30.36 16.79 -0.71
CA GLU A 123 -29.58 17.61 -1.64
C GLU A 123 -29.40 19.03 -1.12
N LEU A 124 -30.47 19.66 -0.66
CA LEU A 124 -30.44 21.01 -0.08
C LEU A 124 -29.50 21.11 1.12
N VAL A 125 -29.56 20.15 2.04
CA VAL A 125 -28.68 20.12 3.20
C VAL A 125 -27.23 19.98 2.76
N MET A 126 -26.94 19.09 1.82
CA MET A 126 -25.58 18.86 1.34
C MET A 126 -25.02 20.04 0.55
N ASP A 127 -25.82 20.69 -0.29
CA ASP A 127 -25.42 21.91 -1.01
C ASP A 127 -25.20 23.08 -0.06
N THR A 128 -26.02 23.18 0.99
CA THR A 128 -25.79 24.16 2.06
C THR A 128 -24.44 23.91 2.71
N VAL A 129 -24.16 22.67 3.13
CA VAL A 129 -22.87 22.31 3.74
C VAL A 129 -21.71 22.63 2.79
N ARG A 130 -21.85 22.28 1.50
CA ARG A 130 -20.83 22.55 0.48
C ARG A 130 -20.54 24.05 0.38
N MET A 131 -21.58 24.87 0.33
CA MET A 131 -21.46 26.33 0.25
C MET A 131 -20.69 26.93 1.45
N PHE A 132 -20.99 26.48 2.66
CA PHE A 132 -20.31 26.95 3.88
C PHE A 132 -18.82 26.56 3.94
N THR A 133 -18.40 25.63 3.09
CA THR A 133 -17.11 24.96 3.22
C THR A 133 -16.19 25.13 2.00
N MET A 134 -16.74 25.46 0.82
CA MET A 134 -15.98 25.76 -0.39
C MET A 134 -15.08 27.02 -0.28
N GLY A 135 -15.34 27.93 0.67
CA GLY A 135 -14.58 29.17 0.82
C GLY A 135 -13.36 29.11 1.76
N GLY A 136 -13.05 27.95 2.35
CA GLY A 136 -12.10 27.84 3.47
C GLY A 136 -10.63 27.58 3.11
N HIS A 137 -10.26 27.43 1.83
CA HIS A 137 -8.92 26.95 1.47
C HIS A 137 -7.78 27.96 1.66
N THR A 138 -8.06 29.26 1.81
CA THR A 138 -7.00 30.28 1.99
C THR A 138 -7.20 31.21 3.18
N ASN A 139 -8.38 31.21 3.81
CA ASN A 139 -8.64 31.89 5.08
C ASN A 139 -9.89 31.25 5.71
N PRO A 140 -9.92 30.96 7.04
CA PRO A 140 -11.17 30.59 7.69
C PRO A 140 -12.18 31.72 7.48
N ASN A 141 -13.17 31.47 6.62
CA ASN A 141 -14.19 32.46 6.36
C ASN A 141 -15.15 32.49 7.57
N LYS A 142 -15.74 33.66 7.85
CA LYS A 142 -16.73 33.82 8.94
C LYS A 142 -17.90 32.83 8.82
N LEU A 143 -18.20 32.37 7.61
CA LEU A 143 -19.22 31.35 7.37
C LEU A 143 -18.84 30.00 8.00
N PHE A 144 -17.58 29.58 7.86
CA PHE A 144 -17.08 28.36 8.44
C PHE A 144 -17.13 28.40 9.98
N GLU A 145 -16.78 29.53 10.59
CA GLU A 145 -16.91 29.71 12.04
C GLU A 145 -18.37 29.59 12.50
N VAL A 146 -19.29 30.25 11.78
CA VAL A 146 -20.74 30.13 12.03
C VAL A 146 -21.19 28.68 11.87
N PHE A 147 -20.73 27.99 10.83
CA PHE A 147 -21.05 26.58 10.59
C PHE A 147 -20.56 25.69 11.73
N VAL A 148 -19.28 25.77 12.11
CA VAL A 148 -18.67 24.95 13.16
C VAL A 148 -19.28 25.22 14.54
N SER A 149 -19.65 26.48 14.82
CA SER A 149 -20.28 26.88 16.09
C SER A 149 -21.78 26.56 16.16
N THR A 150 -22.41 26.15 15.06
CA THR A 150 -23.86 25.89 15.01
C THR A 150 -24.23 24.63 15.81
N PRO A 151 -25.02 24.76 16.89
CA PRO A 151 -25.37 23.61 17.74
C PRO A 151 -26.15 22.54 16.97
N GLY A 152 -25.68 21.30 17.09
CA GLY A 152 -26.32 20.12 16.50
C GLY A 152 -26.08 19.90 15.01
N LEU A 153 -25.40 20.82 14.32
CA LEU A 153 -25.10 20.67 12.89
C LEU A 153 -24.18 19.47 12.64
N ARG A 154 -23.06 19.38 13.36
CA ARG A 154 -22.14 18.25 13.20
C ARG A 154 -22.79 16.89 13.50
N LYS A 155 -23.66 16.83 14.52
CA LYS A 155 -24.47 15.65 14.84
C LYS A 155 -25.37 15.25 13.68
N LEU A 156 -26.05 16.21 13.05
CA LEU A 156 -26.87 15.95 11.88
C LEU A 156 -26.02 15.38 10.74
N LEU A 157 -24.86 15.98 10.46
CA LEU A 157 -23.97 15.58 9.36
C LEU A 157 -23.36 14.20 9.57
N ALA A 158 -22.86 13.91 10.78
CA ALA A 158 -22.37 12.59 11.15
C ALA A 158 -23.46 11.53 10.98
N ALA A 159 -24.69 11.85 11.37
CA ALA A 159 -25.81 10.93 11.28
C ALA A 159 -26.29 10.73 9.82
N MET A 160 -26.27 11.76 8.97
CA MET A 160 -26.49 11.61 7.52
C MET A 160 -25.41 10.76 6.86
N TRP A 161 -24.14 10.99 7.20
CA TRP A 161 -23.02 10.19 6.73
C TRP A 161 -23.19 8.71 7.12
N LEU A 162 -23.65 8.43 8.34
CA LEU A 162 -23.95 7.08 8.82
C LEU A 162 -25.11 6.42 8.07
N ASP A 163 -26.22 7.15 7.90
CA ASP A 163 -27.41 6.62 7.23
C ASP A 163 -27.13 6.24 5.76
N GLU A 164 -26.20 6.93 5.12
CA GLU A 164 -25.72 6.60 3.78
C GLU A 164 -24.96 5.25 3.72
N VAL A 165 -24.19 4.89 4.76
CA VAL A 165 -23.47 3.60 4.81
C VAL A 165 -24.36 2.43 5.23
N ARG A 166 -25.41 2.74 6.01
CA ARG A 166 -26.34 1.76 6.56
C ARG A 166 -27.43 1.38 5.57
N ASP A 167 -27.78 2.26 4.63
CA ASP A 167 -28.81 1.98 3.64
C ASP A 167 -28.27 1.16 2.47
N VAL A 168 -28.78 -0.07 2.39
CA VAL A 168 -28.43 -1.06 1.38
C VAL A 168 -28.90 -0.64 -0.02
N ARG A 169 -29.84 0.30 -0.14
CA ARG A 169 -30.48 0.68 -1.41
C ARG A 169 -29.82 1.87 -2.10
N PHE A 170 -28.70 2.36 -1.57
CA PHE A 170 -27.88 3.42 -2.18
C PHE A 170 -28.63 4.71 -2.52
N LEU A 171 -29.80 4.93 -1.91
CA LEU A 171 -30.74 5.93 -2.39
C LEU A 171 -30.03 7.27 -2.58
N TYR A 172 -29.22 7.70 -1.61
CA TYR A 172 -28.57 9.03 -1.46
C TYR A 172 -27.25 9.28 -2.16
N ASP A 173 -26.82 8.41 -3.07
CA ASP A 173 -25.66 8.73 -3.89
C ASP A 173 -24.36 9.00 -3.05
N LEU A 174 -24.37 8.70 -1.75
CA LEU A 174 -23.30 8.98 -0.78
C LEU A 174 -22.85 10.45 -0.72
N ARG A 175 -23.78 11.40 -0.85
CA ARG A 175 -23.46 12.84 -0.88
C ARG A 175 -22.79 13.37 0.39
N GLY A 176 -22.92 12.70 1.54
CA GLY A 176 -22.22 12.98 2.80
C GLY A 176 -20.70 12.98 2.70
N CYS A 177 -20.14 12.49 1.58
CA CYS A 177 -18.72 12.61 1.24
C CYS A 177 -18.21 14.05 1.08
N ILE A 178 -19.05 15.09 1.14
CA ILE A 178 -18.60 16.50 1.01
C ILE A 178 -17.88 16.99 2.29
N LEU A 179 -18.16 16.35 3.43
CA LEU A 179 -17.64 16.72 4.75
C LEU A 179 -16.11 16.69 4.93
N PRO A 180 -15.34 15.78 4.31
CA PRO A 180 -13.89 15.72 4.43
C PRO A 180 -13.14 16.88 3.77
N ARG A 181 -13.62 17.35 2.60
CA ARG A 181 -13.02 18.46 1.83
C ARG A 181 -13.25 19.81 2.50
N ALA A 182 -14.34 19.88 3.23
CA ALA A 182 -14.91 21.04 3.85
C ALA A 182 -14.21 21.53 5.12
N LEU A 183 -13.53 20.62 5.81
CA LEU A 183 -13.05 20.84 7.16
C LEU A 183 -11.52 20.89 7.13
N SER A 184 -10.95 22.02 7.58
CA SER A 184 -9.51 22.15 7.89
C SER A 184 -9.04 21.06 8.87
N CYS A 185 -7.74 20.97 9.15
CA CYS A 185 -7.17 19.91 10.01
C CYS A 185 -7.93 19.73 11.34
N ASP A 186 -8.39 20.82 11.96
CA ASP A 186 -9.03 20.76 13.28
C ASP A 186 -10.52 20.39 13.24
N ALA A 187 -11.25 20.70 12.18
CA ALA A 187 -12.68 20.39 12.15
C ALA A 187 -12.96 18.94 11.72
N GLY A 188 -12.02 18.29 11.01
CA GLY A 188 -12.11 16.87 10.68
C GLY A 188 -12.17 15.97 11.93
N SER A 189 -11.38 16.28 12.97
CA SER A 189 -11.41 15.55 14.23
C SER A 189 -12.74 15.76 14.99
N LEU A 190 -13.33 16.95 14.92
CA LEU A 190 -14.63 17.24 15.52
C LEU A 190 -15.76 16.43 14.87
N LEU A 191 -15.77 16.30 13.55
CA LEU A 191 -16.75 15.44 12.88
C LEU A 191 -16.51 13.96 13.19
N ALA A 192 -15.25 13.52 13.26
CA ALA A 192 -14.92 12.15 13.63
C ALA A 192 -15.52 11.77 14.98
N GLN A 193 -15.44 12.64 15.99
CA GLN A 193 -16.06 12.38 17.30
C GLN A 193 -17.58 12.21 17.20
N GLU A 194 -18.27 13.03 16.40
CA GLU A 194 -19.73 12.95 16.25
C GLU A 194 -20.13 11.67 15.49
N ILE A 195 -19.29 11.19 14.56
CA ILE A 195 -19.46 9.89 13.89
C ILE A 195 -19.28 8.75 14.90
N ILE A 196 -18.29 8.85 15.79
CA ILE A 196 -18.02 7.88 16.85
C ILE A 196 -19.20 7.80 17.82
N ASP A 197 -19.68 8.94 18.30
CA ASP A 197 -20.82 9.03 19.21
C ASP A 197 -22.08 8.41 18.56
N ALA A 198 -22.30 8.67 17.27
CA ALA A 198 -23.40 8.09 16.50
C ALA A 198 -23.21 6.58 16.19
N CYS A 199 -22.01 6.04 16.38
CA CYS A 199 -21.71 4.60 16.42
C CYS A 199 -21.63 4.05 17.86
N GLY A 200 -22.36 4.65 18.81
CA GLY A 200 -22.40 4.17 20.19
C GLY A 200 -21.08 4.35 20.95
N GLY A 201 -20.23 5.29 20.52
CA GLY A 201 -18.93 5.55 21.12
C GLY A 201 -17.78 4.65 20.60
N SER A 202 -18.04 3.76 19.64
CA SER A 202 -17.02 2.84 19.12
C SER A 202 -16.25 3.42 17.93
N ALA A 203 -15.03 3.91 18.19
CA ALA A 203 -14.14 4.42 17.15
C ALA A 203 -13.71 3.35 16.13
N LYS A 204 -13.57 2.10 16.57
CA LYS A 204 -13.27 0.96 15.70
C LYS A 204 -14.38 0.72 14.69
N GLU A 205 -15.63 0.66 15.15
CA GLU A 205 -16.78 0.42 14.27
C GLU A 205 -16.95 1.56 13.26
N ALA A 206 -16.83 2.80 13.72
CA ALA A 206 -16.87 3.97 12.86
C ALA A 206 -15.76 3.95 11.78
N ALA A 207 -14.51 3.61 12.15
CA ALA A 207 -13.40 3.50 11.20
C ALA A 207 -13.65 2.43 10.12
N LEU A 208 -14.22 1.27 10.49
CA LEU A 208 -14.57 0.20 9.55
C LEU A 208 -15.63 0.60 8.52
N LEU A 209 -16.43 1.64 8.79
CA LEU A 209 -17.41 2.16 7.83
C LEU A 209 -16.75 2.92 6.69
N ILE A 210 -15.54 3.45 6.84
CA ILE A 210 -14.89 4.28 5.81
C ILE A 210 -14.54 3.45 4.56
N PRO A 211 -13.82 2.30 4.64
CA PRO A 211 -13.61 1.45 3.46
C PRO A 211 -14.91 0.90 2.89
N LYS A 212 -15.93 0.67 3.74
CA LYS A 212 -17.27 0.26 3.28
C LYS A 212 -17.90 1.34 2.40
N ARG A 213 -17.85 2.60 2.81
CA ARG A 213 -18.35 3.73 2.00
C ARG A 213 -17.64 3.86 0.67
N ILE A 214 -16.32 3.71 0.64
CA ILE A 214 -15.56 3.75 -0.63
C ILE A 214 -16.06 2.66 -1.59
N ARG A 215 -16.29 1.43 -1.10
CA ARG A 215 -16.88 0.35 -1.91
C ARG A 215 -18.29 0.70 -2.39
N LEU A 216 -19.12 1.25 -1.50
CA LEU A 216 -20.48 1.65 -1.87
C LEU A 216 -20.45 2.75 -2.96
N ALA A 217 -19.51 3.69 -2.90
CA ALA A 217 -19.35 4.77 -3.88
C ALA A 217 -18.90 4.21 -5.24
N MET A 218 -18.03 3.21 -5.22
CA MET A 218 -17.56 2.50 -6.41
C MET A 218 -18.65 1.67 -7.10
N TRP A 219 -19.65 1.18 -6.35
CA TRP A 219 -20.70 0.31 -6.86
C TRP A 219 -22.01 1.03 -7.19
N GLN A 220 -22.00 2.37 -7.21
CA GLN A 220 -23.11 3.14 -7.78
C GLN A 220 -23.17 2.93 -9.30
N ASP A 221 -24.36 3.04 -9.89
CA ASP A 221 -24.55 2.95 -11.35
C ASP A 221 -23.70 3.98 -12.11
N SER A 222 -23.41 5.12 -11.46
CA SER A 222 -22.50 6.15 -11.94
C SER A 222 -21.60 6.63 -10.80
N PRO A 223 -20.44 5.99 -10.57
CA PRO A 223 -19.53 6.42 -9.53
C PRO A 223 -19.04 7.84 -9.80
N CYS A 224 -19.09 8.69 -8.78
CA CYS A 224 -18.70 10.09 -8.91
C CYS A 224 -17.25 10.29 -8.43
N LEU A 225 -16.39 10.77 -9.33
CA LEU A 225 -14.97 11.00 -9.08
C LEU A 225 -14.71 11.91 -7.88
N ASP A 226 -15.47 12.99 -7.82
CA ASP A 226 -15.43 14.01 -6.77
C ASP A 226 -15.74 13.38 -5.39
N ARG A 227 -16.70 12.45 -5.33
CA ARG A 227 -17.09 11.75 -4.10
C ARG A 227 -16.01 10.78 -3.64
N LEU A 228 -15.51 9.95 -4.56
CA LEU A 228 -14.43 9.01 -4.25
C LEU A 228 -13.17 9.76 -3.78
N THR A 229 -12.82 10.86 -4.44
CA THR A 229 -11.70 11.73 -4.03
C THR A 229 -11.84 12.19 -2.58
N ASN A 230 -13.05 12.57 -2.17
CA ASN A 230 -13.28 13.02 -0.80
C ASN A 230 -13.26 11.87 0.22
N GLU A 231 -13.82 10.70 -0.09
CA GLU A 231 -13.79 9.53 0.81
C GLU A 231 -12.35 9.02 1.00
N PHE A 232 -11.56 8.98 -0.07
CA PHE A 232 -10.14 8.65 0.01
C PHE A 232 -9.33 9.71 0.76
N GLY A 233 -9.62 10.99 0.52
CA GLY A 233 -9.00 12.09 1.28
C GLY A 233 -9.34 12.06 2.77
N PHE A 234 -10.56 11.65 3.14
CA PHE A 234 -10.95 11.44 4.53
C PHE A 234 -10.13 10.33 5.18
N LEU A 235 -10.05 9.17 4.50
CA LEU A 235 -9.28 8.03 4.94
C LEU A 235 -7.81 8.39 5.14
N ASP A 236 -7.18 8.99 4.12
CA ASP A 236 -5.76 9.37 4.14
C ASP A 236 -5.47 10.38 5.26
N LYS A 237 -6.31 11.41 5.41
CA LYS A 237 -6.17 12.41 6.48
C LYS A 237 -6.26 11.78 7.88
N HIS A 238 -7.28 10.98 8.14
CA HIS A 238 -7.48 10.37 9.45
C HIS A 238 -6.47 9.25 9.76
N ARG A 239 -5.90 8.65 8.72
CA ARG A 239 -4.75 7.74 8.83
C ARG A 239 -3.48 8.51 9.20
N ASN A 240 -3.17 9.62 8.53
CA ASN A 240 -1.88 10.30 8.70
C ASN A 240 -1.84 11.28 9.90
N LEU A 241 -2.97 11.49 10.59
CA LEU A 241 -3.07 12.40 11.73
C LEU A 241 -3.12 11.62 13.06
N PRO A 242 -2.03 11.53 13.85
CA PRO A 242 -2.02 10.78 15.11
C PRO A 242 -3.07 11.23 16.13
N ALA A 243 -3.45 12.50 16.10
CA ALA A 243 -4.50 13.07 16.96
C ALA A 243 -5.93 12.66 16.56
N SER A 244 -6.10 12.04 15.38
CA SER A 244 -7.38 11.52 14.92
C SER A 244 -7.83 10.35 15.79
N PRO A 245 -9.09 10.31 16.26
CA PRO A 245 -9.59 9.15 17.01
C PRO A 245 -9.70 7.88 16.15
N PHE A 246 -9.62 8.00 14.82
CA PHE A 246 -9.57 6.85 13.91
C PHE A 246 -8.16 6.35 13.61
N HIS A 247 -7.12 7.10 13.94
CA HIS A 247 -5.74 6.76 13.60
C HIS A 247 -5.32 5.34 14.04
N PRO A 248 -5.62 4.87 15.27
CA PRO A 248 -5.24 3.51 15.70
C PRO A 248 -5.86 2.39 14.87
N TYR A 249 -6.98 2.67 14.18
CA TYR A 249 -7.74 1.68 13.40
C TYR A 249 -7.53 1.84 11.89
N LEU A 250 -7.05 2.99 11.43
CA LEU A 250 -6.80 3.30 10.03
C LEU A 250 -5.32 3.37 9.67
N SER A 251 -4.43 3.54 10.66
CA SER A 251 -2.98 3.42 10.46
C SER A 251 -2.69 2.05 9.86
N PRO A 252 -2.94 0.92 10.57
CA PRO A 252 -2.79 -0.41 9.98
C PRO A 252 -3.89 -0.64 8.93
N LEU A 253 -3.62 -0.28 7.69
CA LEU A 253 -4.58 -0.51 6.61
C LEU A 253 -4.64 -2.02 6.32
N PRO A 254 -5.85 -2.61 6.25
CA PRO A 254 -5.96 -4.03 5.98
C PRO A 254 -5.44 -4.33 4.56
N LYS A 255 -4.72 -5.44 4.37
CA LYS A 255 -4.21 -5.88 3.05
C LYS A 255 -5.28 -5.89 1.94
N SER A 256 -6.54 -6.19 2.31
CA SER A 256 -7.71 -6.10 1.41
C SER A 256 -7.92 -4.72 0.76
N PHE A 257 -7.27 -3.67 1.29
CA PHE A 257 -7.30 -2.32 0.74
C PHE A 257 -6.55 -2.23 -0.59
N VAL A 258 -5.49 -3.03 -0.81
CA VAL A 258 -4.78 -3.09 -2.11
C VAL A 258 -5.76 -3.42 -3.23
N LYS A 259 -6.64 -4.40 -3.01
CA LYS A 259 -7.72 -4.76 -3.94
C LYS A 259 -8.70 -3.61 -4.17
N LEU A 260 -9.12 -2.92 -3.11
CA LEU A 260 -10.05 -1.79 -3.22
C LEU A 260 -9.45 -0.63 -4.04
N ALA A 261 -8.21 -0.25 -3.73
CA ALA A 261 -7.47 0.77 -4.47
C ALA A 261 -7.30 0.37 -5.94
N ARG A 262 -6.98 -0.91 -6.21
CA ARG A 262 -6.92 -1.47 -7.56
C ARG A 262 -8.22 -1.31 -8.33
N ASP A 263 -9.35 -1.65 -7.72
CA ASP A 263 -10.66 -1.57 -8.38
C ASP A 263 -11.01 -0.11 -8.73
N VAL A 264 -10.67 0.83 -7.84
CA VAL A 264 -10.81 2.28 -8.08
C VAL A 264 -9.92 2.76 -9.23
N ILE A 265 -8.64 2.38 -9.24
CA ILE A 265 -7.71 2.76 -10.32
C ILE A 265 -8.16 2.19 -11.66
N THR A 266 -8.64 0.94 -11.67
CA THR A 266 -9.15 0.30 -12.90
C THR A 266 -10.37 1.04 -13.42
N TRP A 267 -11.30 1.42 -12.55
CA TRP A 267 -12.43 2.26 -12.93
C TRP A 267 -11.98 3.62 -13.46
N LEU A 268 -11.04 4.31 -12.80
CA LEU A 268 -10.48 5.58 -13.27
C LEU A 268 -9.90 5.50 -14.68
N LEU A 269 -9.18 4.41 -14.97
CA LEU A 269 -8.59 4.16 -16.28
C LEU A 269 -9.63 3.84 -17.36
N SER A 270 -10.84 3.41 -16.99
CA SER A 270 -11.94 3.14 -17.92
C SER A 270 -12.70 4.39 -18.36
N LEU A 271 -12.58 5.50 -17.61
CA LEU A 271 -13.32 6.72 -17.89
C LEU A 271 -12.76 7.47 -19.12
N PRO A 272 -13.58 8.16 -19.93
CA PRO A 272 -13.13 8.96 -21.09
C PRO A 272 -12.20 10.08 -20.65
N PRO A 273 -11.08 10.43 -21.32
CA PRO A 273 -10.09 11.39 -20.80
C PRO A 273 -10.72 12.66 -20.17
N ALA A 274 -10.48 12.90 -18.88
CA ALA A 274 -10.91 14.13 -18.19
C ALA A 274 -9.72 14.72 -17.42
N GLU A 275 -9.73 16.03 -17.26
CA GLU A 275 -8.61 16.79 -16.71
C GLU A 275 -8.54 16.72 -15.16
N GLY A 276 -7.33 16.60 -14.62
CA GLY A 276 -6.97 16.86 -13.21
C GLY A 276 -7.40 15.82 -12.16
N GLU A 277 -8.70 15.66 -11.92
CA GLU A 277 -9.20 14.97 -10.71
C GLU A 277 -8.84 13.48 -10.66
N ARG A 278 -8.68 12.84 -11.82
CA ARG A 278 -8.32 11.42 -11.90
C ARG A 278 -6.89 11.15 -11.46
N SER A 279 -5.97 12.04 -11.85
CA SER A 279 -4.57 11.92 -11.46
C SER A 279 -4.47 11.98 -9.94
N LYS A 280 -5.22 12.90 -9.32
CA LYS A 280 -5.26 13.08 -7.87
C LYS A 280 -5.76 11.84 -7.16
N LEU A 281 -6.93 11.31 -7.54
CA LEU A 281 -7.47 10.10 -6.91
C LEU A 281 -6.56 8.88 -7.15
N ALA A 282 -5.97 8.75 -8.34
CA ALA A 282 -5.01 7.68 -8.60
C ALA A 282 -3.78 7.79 -7.69
N CYS A 283 -3.22 8.99 -7.52
CA CYS A 283 -2.10 9.22 -6.61
C CYS A 283 -2.45 8.86 -5.18
N VAL A 284 -3.61 9.31 -4.67
CA VAL A 284 -4.06 8.94 -3.32
C VAL A 284 -4.20 7.42 -3.17
N CYS A 285 -4.74 6.73 -4.19
CA CYS A 285 -4.82 5.26 -4.17
C CYS A 285 -3.42 4.62 -4.07
N PHE A 286 -2.43 5.11 -4.82
CA PHE A 286 -1.06 4.58 -4.74
C PHE A 286 -0.37 4.93 -3.42
N THR A 287 -0.55 6.13 -2.87
CA THR A 287 -0.07 6.49 -1.53
C THR A 287 -0.64 5.56 -0.46
N LEU A 288 -1.92 5.19 -0.55
CA LEU A 288 -2.52 4.22 0.38
C LEU A 288 -2.06 2.78 0.14
N ILE A 289 -1.74 2.38 -1.09
CA ILE A 289 -1.06 1.10 -1.35
C ILE A 289 0.34 1.12 -0.72
N ILE A 290 1.07 2.22 -0.86
CA ILE A 290 2.38 2.41 -0.23
C ILE A 290 2.29 2.32 1.28
N ALA A 291 1.28 2.94 1.88
CA ALA A 291 0.99 2.81 3.30
C ALA A 291 0.85 1.34 3.72
N VAL A 292 0.02 0.56 3.01
CA VAL A 292 -0.16 -0.88 3.31
C VAL A 292 1.16 -1.64 3.21
N ILE A 293 1.97 -1.38 2.18
CA ILE A 293 3.18 -2.17 1.94
C ILE A 293 4.38 -1.72 2.78
N THR A 294 4.37 -0.50 3.31
CA THR A 294 5.47 0.04 4.13
C THR A 294 5.32 -0.27 5.61
N GLU A 295 4.08 -0.42 6.10
CA GLU A 295 3.81 -0.81 7.49
C GLU A 295 4.19 -2.26 7.76
N GLU A 296 3.84 -3.18 6.84
CA GLU A 296 4.18 -4.59 6.94
C GLU A 296 4.72 -5.09 5.58
N PRO A 297 5.98 -4.75 5.22
CA PRO A 297 6.59 -5.18 3.98
C PRO A 297 6.88 -6.68 4.02
N ASP A 298 5.89 -7.49 3.68
CA ASP A 298 6.00 -8.95 3.67
C ASP A 298 5.68 -9.58 2.31
N TYR A 299 5.94 -10.89 2.23
CA TYR A 299 5.69 -11.70 1.06
C TYR A 299 4.25 -11.64 0.58
N ALA A 300 3.30 -11.73 1.52
CA ALA A 300 1.88 -11.78 1.20
C ALA A 300 1.44 -10.45 0.57
N CYS A 301 1.97 -9.34 1.06
CA CYS A 301 1.75 -8.02 0.50
C CYS A 301 2.36 -7.89 -0.90
N ALA A 302 3.59 -8.38 -1.11
CA ALA A 302 4.21 -8.42 -2.44
C ALA A 302 3.41 -9.30 -3.41
N LEU A 303 2.88 -10.42 -2.93
CA LEU A 303 2.01 -11.32 -3.67
C LEU A 303 0.71 -10.62 -4.07
N ASP A 304 0.06 -9.92 -3.14
CA ASP A 304 -1.17 -9.16 -3.40
C ASP A 304 -0.93 -8.04 -4.42
N VAL A 305 0.18 -7.30 -4.30
CA VAL A 305 0.56 -6.24 -5.26
C VAL A 305 0.74 -6.80 -6.68
N LEU A 306 1.37 -7.96 -6.83
CA LEU A 306 1.56 -8.60 -8.13
C LEU A 306 0.27 -9.24 -8.66
N HIS A 307 -0.48 -9.97 -7.83
CA HIS A 307 -1.76 -10.57 -8.23
C HIS A 307 -2.82 -9.54 -8.61
N HIS A 308 -2.78 -8.36 -8.02
CA HIS A 308 -3.67 -7.25 -8.36
C HIS A 308 -3.10 -6.35 -9.47
N GLU A 309 -2.07 -6.80 -10.21
CA GLU A 309 -1.56 -6.12 -11.40
C GLU A 309 -1.12 -4.66 -11.13
N ILE A 310 -0.75 -4.33 -9.89
CA ILE A 310 -0.42 -2.96 -9.49
C ILE A 310 0.70 -2.35 -10.36
N PRO A 311 1.77 -3.08 -10.76
CA PRO A 311 2.77 -2.54 -11.69
C PRO A 311 2.19 -2.13 -13.05
N GLU A 312 1.26 -2.92 -13.60
CA GLU A 312 0.59 -2.60 -14.87
C GLU A 312 -0.34 -1.39 -14.71
N LEU A 313 -1.05 -1.31 -13.59
CA LEU A 313 -1.91 -0.17 -13.27
C LEU A 313 -1.12 1.12 -13.06
N LEU A 314 0.04 1.06 -12.39
CA LEU A 314 0.99 2.18 -12.32
C LEU A 314 1.38 2.62 -13.73
N TYR A 315 1.76 1.68 -14.60
CA TYR A 315 2.12 1.99 -15.97
C TYR A 315 1.00 2.64 -16.78
N LYS A 316 -0.25 2.23 -16.60
CA LYS A 316 -1.39 2.87 -17.26
C LYS A 316 -1.73 4.23 -16.64
N ALA A 317 -1.65 4.34 -15.32
CA ALA A 317 -1.97 5.56 -14.58
C ALA A 317 -0.94 6.68 -14.77
N SER A 318 0.30 6.37 -15.14
CA SER A 318 1.31 7.39 -15.46
C SER A 318 0.86 8.33 -16.59
N PHE A 319 0.03 7.86 -17.51
CA PHE A 319 -0.57 8.68 -18.57
C PHE A 319 -1.65 9.64 -18.06
N LEU A 320 -2.25 9.36 -16.90
CA LEU A 320 -3.16 10.30 -16.22
C LEU A 320 -2.39 11.41 -15.50
N CYS A 321 -1.16 11.13 -15.07
CA CYS A 321 -0.35 12.01 -14.22
C CYS A 321 0.74 12.79 -14.97
N SER A 322 0.85 12.68 -16.31
CA SER A 322 2.02 13.16 -17.06
C SER A 322 2.18 14.68 -17.14
N ASN A 323 1.11 15.44 -16.92
CA ASN A 323 1.07 16.91 -17.07
C ASN A 323 0.49 17.62 -15.84
N ASP A 324 0.49 16.96 -14.68
CA ASP A 324 -0.28 17.41 -13.53
C ASP A 324 0.61 17.72 -12.31
N HIS A 325 0.14 18.59 -11.41
CA HIS A 325 0.79 18.90 -10.13
C HIS A 325 1.04 17.66 -9.25
N ASN A 326 0.33 16.56 -9.53
CA ASN A 326 0.49 15.28 -8.84
C ASN A 326 1.62 14.40 -9.43
N GLN A 327 2.31 14.85 -10.47
CA GLN A 327 3.36 14.07 -11.13
C GLN A 327 4.50 13.67 -10.18
N ASP A 328 4.93 14.58 -9.30
CA ASP A 328 6.03 14.30 -8.37
C ASP A 328 5.63 13.27 -7.30
N ILE A 329 4.41 13.38 -6.77
CA ILE A 329 3.83 12.39 -5.85
C ILE A 329 3.79 11.03 -6.55
N PHE A 330 3.26 10.99 -7.77
CA PHE A 330 3.20 9.76 -8.57
C PHE A 330 4.60 9.15 -8.82
N HIS A 331 5.61 9.97 -9.13
CA HIS A 331 6.99 9.50 -9.29
C HIS A 331 7.55 8.92 -7.99
N GLN A 332 7.29 9.56 -6.86
CA GLN A 332 7.71 9.05 -5.56
C GLN A 332 7.07 7.69 -5.27
N GLU A 333 5.76 7.54 -5.45
CA GLU A 333 5.06 6.28 -5.17
C GLU A 333 5.51 5.16 -6.13
N SER A 334 5.65 5.47 -7.43
CA SER A 334 6.15 4.48 -8.40
C SER A 334 7.57 4.03 -8.09
N ARG A 335 8.46 4.92 -7.61
CA ARG A 335 9.81 4.56 -7.18
C ARG A 335 9.78 3.60 -5.98
N LEU A 336 8.92 3.88 -5.00
CA LEU A 336 8.79 3.04 -3.80
C LEU A 336 8.29 1.63 -4.18
N ILE A 337 7.30 1.51 -5.07
CA ILE A 337 6.77 0.20 -5.49
C ILE A 337 7.78 -0.54 -6.39
N LEU A 338 8.19 0.08 -7.49
CA LEU A 338 8.92 -0.59 -8.58
C LEU A 338 10.42 -0.73 -8.31
N ASN A 339 11.04 0.22 -7.62
CA ASN A 339 12.49 0.22 -7.42
C ASN A 339 12.91 -0.26 -6.03
N GLN A 340 12.02 -0.16 -5.03
CA GLN A 340 12.38 -0.49 -3.64
C GLN A 340 11.64 -1.72 -3.13
N PHE A 341 10.31 -1.72 -3.18
CA PHE A 341 9.50 -2.77 -2.56
C PHE A 341 9.56 -4.09 -3.34
N LEU A 342 9.04 -4.16 -4.57
CA LEU A 342 8.94 -5.41 -5.33
C LEU A 342 10.29 -6.10 -5.58
N PRO A 343 11.38 -5.38 -5.94
CA PRO A 343 12.66 -6.02 -6.24
C PRO A 343 13.24 -6.85 -5.09
N ARG A 344 12.93 -6.51 -3.84
CA ARG A 344 13.35 -7.26 -2.63
C ARG A 344 12.84 -8.70 -2.59
N PHE A 345 11.68 -8.94 -3.21
CA PHE A 345 11.00 -10.23 -3.15
C PHE A 345 11.22 -11.10 -4.39
N LEU A 346 11.96 -10.62 -5.40
CA LEU A 346 12.19 -11.35 -6.65
C LEU A 346 13.14 -12.56 -6.49
N THR A 347 13.75 -12.73 -5.31
CA THR A 347 14.46 -13.96 -4.93
C THR A 347 13.50 -15.12 -4.61
N HIS A 348 12.22 -14.82 -4.40
CA HIS A 348 11.18 -15.81 -4.27
C HIS A 348 10.60 -16.16 -5.64
N ARG A 349 10.75 -17.43 -6.03
CA ARG A 349 10.37 -17.89 -7.38
C ARG A 349 8.90 -17.58 -7.75
N PRO A 350 7.89 -17.85 -6.91
CA PRO A 350 6.49 -17.55 -7.28
C PRO A 350 6.26 -16.06 -7.56
N LEU A 351 6.92 -15.16 -6.82
CA LEU A 351 6.82 -13.73 -7.04
C LEU A 351 7.59 -13.29 -8.29
N LEU A 352 8.74 -13.91 -8.59
CA LEU A 352 9.47 -13.66 -9.82
C LEU A 352 8.66 -14.06 -11.07
N ASP A 353 7.95 -15.19 -11.02
CA ASP A 353 7.06 -15.65 -12.09
C ASP A 353 5.97 -14.59 -12.37
N LEU A 354 5.28 -14.10 -11.33
CA LEU A 354 4.25 -13.05 -11.45
C LEU A 354 4.81 -11.69 -11.88
N ALA A 355 5.96 -11.30 -11.34
CA ALA A 355 6.63 -10.04 -11.69
C ALA A 355 7.04 -10.02 -13.16
N ARG A 356 7.42 -11.17 -13.73
CA ARG A 356 7.71 -11.33 -15.16
C ARG A 356 6.47 -11.14 -16.03
N GLU A 357 5.32 -11.66 -15.60
CA GLU A 357 4.07 -11.43 -16.30
C GLU A 357 3.71 -9.94 -16.32
N SER A 358 3.84 -9.27 -15.17
CA SER A 358 3.64 -7.83 -15.03
C SER A 358 4.62 -7.02 -15.90
N ALA A 359 5.92 -7.35 -15.88
CA ALA A 359 6.95 -6.69 -16.68
C ALA A 359 6.66 -6.79 -18.19
N ARG A 360 6.20 -7.95 -18.67
CA ARG A 360 5.79 -8.15 -20.06
C ARG A 360 4.56 -7.36 -20.44
N ALA A 361 3.59 -7.24 -19.53
CA ALA A 361 2.40 -6.42 -19.77
C ALA A 361 2.77 -4.94 -19.93
N ILE A 362 3.68 -4.45 -19.09
CA ILE A 362 4.22 -3.08 -19.12
C ILE A 362 5.00 -2.78 -20.42
N GLN A 363 5.74 -3.74 -20.95
CA GLN A 363 6.52 -3.57 -22.18
C GLN A 363 5.66 -3.45 -23.45
N ARG A 364 4.36 -3.75 -23.39
CA ARG A 364 3.48 -3.61 -24.55
C ARG A 364 3.29 -2.13 -24.87
N PRO A 365 3.76 -1.66 -26.05
CA PRO A 365 3.72 -0.24 -26.36
C PRO A 365 2.27 0.25 -26.45
N VAL A 366 1.94 1.26 -25.65
CA VAL A 366 0.72 2.05 -25.86
C VAL A 366 1.01 3.03 -27.00
N LYS A 367 0.37 2.80 -28.16
CA LYS A 367 0.58 3.62 -29.36
C LYS A 367 0.44 5.11 -29.03
N ASN A 368 1.40 5.90 -29.49
CA ASN A 368 1.39 7.37 -29.47
C ASN A 368 1.40 8.05 -28.09
N LYS A 369 1.76 7.37 -27.00
CA LYS A 369 1.94 8.00 -25.69
C LYS A 369 3.37 7.80 -25.18
N LYS A 370 3.98 8.88 -24.68
CA LYS A 370 5.30 8.84 -24.03
C LYS A 370 5.12 9.08 -22.54
N HIS A 371 5.83 8.29 -21.74
CA HIS A 371 5.96 8.51 -20.30
C HIS A 371 6.93 9.65 -20.03
N SER A 372 6.80 10.27 -18.85
CA SER A 372 7.89 11.08 -18.31
C SER A 372 9.18 10.25 -18.20
N GLN A 373 10.33 10.88 -18.43
CA GLN A 373 11.63 10.21 -18.34
C GLN A 373 11.86 9.57 -16.95
N THR A 374 11.43 10.24 -15.88
CA THR A 374 11.53 9.74 -14.50
C THR A 374 10.79 8.43 -14.33
N PHE A 375 9.49 8.38 -14.63
CA PHE A 375 8.72 7.13 -14.57
C PHE A 375 9.27 6.03 -15.48
N ALA A 376 9.71 6.37 -16.70
CA ALA A 376 10.33 5.41 -17.61
C ALA A 376 11.59 4.76 -17.00
N SER A 377 12.37 5.51 -16.22
CA SER A 377 13.53 4.97 -15.49
C SER A 377 13.14 3.99 -14.39
N HIS A 378 12.02 4.22 -13.69
CA HIS A 378 11.50 3.30 -12.67
C HIS A 378 11.04 1.99 -13.29
N VAL A 379 10.27 2.07 -14.38
CA VAL A 379 9.85 0.91 -15.16
C VAL A 379 11.05 0.12 -15.66
N LYS A 380 12.03 0.79 -16.27
CA LYS A 380 13.24 0.14 -16.78
C LYS A 380 14.00 -0.58 -15.67
N TYR A 381 14.16 0.05 -14.51
CA TYR A 381 14.82 -0.57 -13.36
C TYR A 381 14.11 -1.87 -12.94
N PHE A 382 12.79 -1.84 -12.81
CA PHE A 382 11.99 -3.02 -12.48
C PHE A 382 12.07 -4.11 -13.54
N THR A 383 11.97 -3.77 -14.83
CA THR A 383 12.06 -4.78 -15.90
C THR A 383 13.44 -5.39 -16.01
N ASP A 384 14.51 -4.59 -15.90
CA ASP A 384 15.89 -5.07 -15.91
C ASP A 384 16.14 -6.02 -14.73
N ALA A 385 15.59 -5.68 -13.56
CA ALA A 385 15.66 -6.50 -12.36
C ALA A 385 15.00 -7.88 -12.55
N VAL A 386 13.78 -7.88 -13.08
CA VAL A 386 13.03 -9.10 -13.39
C VAL A 386 13.76 -9.93 -14.44
N ASP A 387 14.25 -9.33 -15.52
CA ASP A 387 14.92 -10.03 -16.61
C ASP A 387 16.27 -10.63 -16.16
N LEU A 388 17.03 -9.93 -15.33
CA LEU A 388 18.27 -10.43 -14.75
C LEU A 388 18.03 -11.70 -13.91
N LEU A 389 17.11 -11.62 -12.94
CA LEU A 389 16.81 -12.76 -12.06
C LEU A 389 16.12 -13.89 -12.81
N TRP A 390 15.28 -13.58 -13.79
CA TRP A 390 14.68 -14.59 -14.66
C TRP A 390 15.73 -15.30 -15.52
N GLY A 391 16.69 -14.56 -16.07
CA GLY A 391 17.83 -15.11 -16.78
C GLY A 391 18.61 -16.10 -15.92
N ARG A 392 18.88 -15.74 -14.66
CA ARG A 392 19.52 -16.62 -13.67
C ARG A 392 18.67 -17.84 -13.36
N TYR A 393 17.36 -17.68 -13.20
CA TYR A 393 16.43 -18.80 -12.99
C TYR A 393 16.39 -19.77 -14.20
N ARG A 394 16.40 -19.26 -15.43
CA ARG A 394 16.47 -20.11 -16.64
C ARG A 394 17.78 -20.88 -16.70
N LYS A 395 18.90 -20.21 -16.42
CA LYS A 395 20.23 -20.84 -16.32
C LYS A 395 20.24 -21.90 -15.23
N HIS A 396 19.63 -21.68 -14.07
CA HIS A 396 19.52 -22.68 -13.00
C HIS A 396 18.88 -24.01 -13.47
N ARG A 397 17.91 -23.97 -14.40
CA ARG A 397 17.35 -25.22 -14.97
C ARG A 397 18.39 -26.05 -15.74
N GLN A 398 19.43 -25.40 -16.26
CA GLN A 398 20.53 -26.03 -16.98
C GLN A 398 21.71 -26.33 -16.03
N TYR A 399 21.93 -25.48 -15.04
CA TYR A 399 22.96 -25.58 -14.02
C TYR A 399 22.34 -25.89 -12.67
N VAL A 400 22.15 -27.19 -12.41
CA VAL A 400 21.78 -27.63 -11.07
C VAL A 400 22.97 -27.33 -10.17
N SER A 401 22.84 -26.31 -9.33
CA SER A 401 23.76 -26.09 -8.22
C SER A 401 23.87 -27.40 -7.45
N SER A 402 25.08 -27.97 -7.43
CA SER A 402 25.27 -29.27 -6.85
C SER A 402 25.31 -29.13 -5.33
N PHE A 403 24.36 -29.76 -4.64
CA PHE A 403 24.33 -29.74 -3.19
C PHE A 403 25.37 -30.69 -2.63
N ALA A 404 26.10 -30.25 -1.61
CA ALA A 404 26.98 -31.12 -0.85
C ALA A 404 26.20 -31.84 0.26
N CYS A 405 26.69 -33.01 0.66
CA CYS A 405 26.11 -33.75 1.77
C CYS A 405 26.21 -32.92 3.07
N SER A 406 25.10 -32.88 3.82
CA SER A 406 25.04 -32.17 5.08
C SER A 406 25.86 -32.84 6.17
N ASN A 407 26.18 -34.14 6.06
CA ASN A 407 27.20 -34.76 6.91
C ASN A 407 28.57 -34.14 6.60
N THR A 408 29.23 -33.53 7.60
CA THR A 408 30.53 -32.85 7.43
C THR A 408 31.65 -33.81 7.03
N GLU A 409 31.55 -35.07 7.43
CA GLU A 409 32.52 -36.12 7.09
C GLU A 409 32.32 -36.68 5.67
N CYS A 410 31.27 -36.28 4.97
CA CYS A 410 30.94 -36.78 3.63
C CYS A 410 31.18 -35.73 2.57
N LEU A 411 32.05 -36.06 1.60
CA LEU A 411 32.38 -35.18 0.47
C LEU A 411 31.49 -35.42 -0.76
N ASN A 412 30.46 -36.27 -0.65
CA ASN A 412 29.57 -36.57 -1.77
C ASN A 412 28.78 -35.32 -2.19
N ILE A 413 28.64 -35.20 -3.50
CA ILE A 413 27.95 -34.10 -4.18
C ILE A 413 26.79 -34.70 -4.96
N GLU A 414 25.68 -33.98 -4.96
CA GLU A 414 24.50 -34.36 -5.72
C GLU A 414 24.79 -34.29 -7.23
N GLN A 415 24.71 -35.44 -7.89
CA GLN A 415 24.92 -35.56 -9.33
C GLN A 415 23.63 -35.21 -10.09
N PRO A 416 23.72 -34.70 -11.34
CA PRO A 416 22.53 -34.47 -12.17
C PRO A 416 21.65 -35.73 -12.26
N GLY A 417 20.36 -35.58 -11.97
CA GLY A 417 19.39 -36.68 -11.97
C GLY A 417 19.37 -37.55 -10.71
N GLN A 418 20.30 -37.37 -9.77
CA GLN A 418 20.25 -38.01 -8.46
C GLN A 418 19.88 -36.98 -7.40
N PHE A 419 18.86 -37.26 -6.59
CA PHE A 419 18.43 -36.36 -5.52
C PHE A 419 18.89 -36.87 -4.17
N PHE A 420 19.51 -35.99 -3.38
CA PHE A 420 19.86 -36.29 -2.00
C PHE A 420 18.61 -36.39 -1.13
N LEU A 421 18.63 -37.32 -0.16
CA LEU A 421 17.60 -37.45 0.86
C LEU A 421 17.51 -36.17 1.67
N ARG A 422 16.28 -35.67 1.86
CA ARG A 422 16.04 -34.49 2.70
C ARG A 422 15.67 -34.92 4.11
N CYS A 423 16.15 -34.18 5.10
CA CYS A 423 15.61 -34.32 6.45
C CYS A 423 14.12 -33.97 6.44
N ARG A 424 13.25 -34.93 6.77
CA ARG A 424 11.78 -34.69 6.84
C ARG A 424 11.39 -33.61 7.86
N GLY A 425 12.28 -33.33 8.82
CA GLY A 425 12.01 -32.35 9.87
C GLY A 425 12.24 -30.91 9.43
N CYS A 426 13.47 -30.58 9.06
CA CYS A 426 13.84 -29.20 8.70
C CYS A 426 13.84 -28.94 7.19
N ILE A 427 13.80 -29.98 6.36
CA ILE A 427 13.86 -29.96 4.89
C ILE A 427 15.07 -29.28 4.23
N LEU A 428 15.96 -28.66 5.00
CA LEU A 428 17.18 -27.99 4.52
C LEU A 428 18.36 -28.96 4.40
N ALA A 429 18.55 -29.82 5.39
CA ALA A 429 19.66 -30.77 5.38
C ALA A 429 19.43 -31.86 4.33
N ARG A 430 20.47 -32.12 3.53
CA ARG A 430 20.49 -33.06 2.40
C ARG A 430 21.54 -34.13 2.62
N TYR A 431 21.25 -35.37 2.27
CA TYR A 431 22.15 -36.50 2.49
C TYR A 431 22.23 -37.38 1.27
N CYS A 432 23.44 -37.81 0.90
CA CYS A 432 23.62 -38.79 -0.17
C CYS A 432 23.01 -40.17 0.13
N GLY A 433 22.66 -40.45 1.40
CA GLY A 433 22.01 -41.68 1.83
C GLY A 433 21.69 -41.70 3.32
N GLU A 434 20.98 -42.73 3.77
CA GLU A 434 20.52 -42.86 5.16
C GLU A 434 21.67 -42.93 6.17
N THR A 435 22.80 -43.53 5.80
CA THR A 435 23.98 -43.64 6.67
C THR A 435 24.48 -42.25 7.08
N CYS A 436 24.65 -41.35 6.11
CA CYS A 436 25.06 -39.96 6.38
C CYS A 436 23.99 -39.20 7.17
N GLN A 437 22.71 -39.45 6.90
CA GLN A 437 21.62 -38.86 7.68
C GLN A 437 21.69 -39.29 9.15
N ARG A 438 21.83 -40.59 9.43
CA ARG A 438 21.89 -41.14 10.80
C ARG A 438 23.12 -40.63 11.56
N GLN A 439 24.28 -40.57 10.90
CA GLN A 439 25.52 -40.03 11.49
C GLN A 439 25.35 -38.55 11.86
N HIS A 440 24.95 -37.71 10.91
CA HIS A 440 24.74 -36.28 11.18
C HIS A 440 23.63 -36.04 12.22
N TRP A 441 22.58 -36.88 12.22
CA TRP A 441 21.49 -36.83 13.21
C TRP A 441 21.98 -37.09 14.64
N LYS A 442 22.84 -38.11 14.84
CA LYS A 442 23.42 -38.42 16.16
C LYS A 442 24.36 -37.32 16.67
N GLY A 443 24.98 -36.58 15.76
CA GLY A 443 25.79 -35.41 16.07
C GLY A 443 24.94 -34.17 16.34
N THR A 444 25.21 -33.10 15.60
CA THR A 444 24.63 -31.76 15.85
C THR A 444 23.24 -31.58 15.26
N HIS A 445 22.84 -32.34 14.24
CA HIS A 445 21.64 -32.02 13.48
C HIS A 445 20.35 -32.18 14.28
N ARG A 446 20.26 -33.11 15.23
CA ARG A 446 19.03 -33.33 16.00
C ARG A 446 18.57 -32.08 16.75
N PHE A 447 19.50 -31.33 17.33
CA PHE A 447 19.21 -30.11 18.08
C PHE A 447 18.79 -28.99 17.12
N LEU A 448 19.59 -28.73 16.08
CA LEU A 448 19.29 -27.75 15.04
C LEU A 448 17.95 -28.01 14.34
N CYS A 449 17.66 -29.27 14.02
CA CYS A 449 16.40 -29.68 13.39
C CYS A 449 15.21 -29.37 14.29
N LYS A 450 15.29 -29.69 15.59
CA LYS A 450 14.23 -29.35 16.54
C LYS A 450 14.02 -27.85 16.64
N ASP A 451 15.08 -27.06 16.67
CA ASP A 451 14.95 -25.60 16.75
C ASP A 451 14.35 -25.01 15.46
N MET A 452 14.75 -25.53 14.29
CA MET A 452 14.10 -25.18 13.02
C MET A 452 12.63 -25.62 12.96
N GLN A 453 12.26 -26.78 13.51
CA GLN A 453 10.88 -27.24 13.56
C GLN A 453 9.99 -26.41 14.51
N LYS A 454 10.56 -25.88 15.61
CA LYS A 454 9.82 -24.98 16.52
C LYS A 454 9.44 -23.69 15.82
N LEU A 455 10.25 -23.26 14.86
CA LEU A 455 9.98 -22.12 13.99
C LEU A 455 9.00 -22.53 12.89
N LYS A 456 7.83 -23.10 13.23
CA LYS A 456 6.78 -23.74 12.37
C LYS A 456 6.36 -22.91 11.14
N HIS A 457 7.25 -22.70 10.19
CA HIS A 457 7.08 -21.72 9.13
C HIS A 457 7.30 -22.33 7.76
N VAL A 458 6.80 -21.62 6.75
CA VAL A 458 6.80 -22.02 5.33
C VAL A 458 8.25 -22.24 4.91
N SER A 459 8.71 -23.48 5.04
CA SER A 459 10.06 -23.83 4.69
C SER A 459 10.15 -23.83 3.15
N PRO A 460 11.16 -23.17 2.57
CA PRO A 460 11.28 -23.07 1.12
C PRO A 460 11.27 -24.45 0.48
N SER A 461 10.53 -24.57 -0.62
CA SER A 461 10.50 -25.77 -1.45
C SER A 461 11.90 -26.12 -1.93
N ASP A 462 12.10 -27.38 -2.35
CA ASP A 462 13.38 -27.81 -2.91
C ASP A 462 13.84 -26.85 -4.00
N SER A 463 12.92 -26.54 -4.92
CA SER A 463 13.17 -25.69 -6.08
C SER A 463 13.54 -24.26 -5.73
N GLU A 464 13.01 -23.71 -4.63
CA GLU A 464 13.35 -22.37 -4.15
C GLU A 464 14.74 -22.35 -3.54
N LEU A 465 15.12 -23.38 -2.77
CA LEU A 465 16.48 -23.50 -2.23
C LEU A 465 17.52 -23.62 -3.35
N ARG A 466 17.21 -24.36 -4.42
CA ARG A 466 18.11 -24.46 -5.58
C ARG A 466 18.22 -23.16 -6.34
N PHE A 467 17.08 -22.49 -6.56
CA PHE A 467 17.05 -21.19 -7.20
C PHE A 467 17.86 -20.17 -6.41
N LEU A 468 17.64 -20.05 -5.09
CA LEU A 468 18.39 -19.17 -4.22
C LEU A 468 19.88 -19.50 -4.23
N GLY A 469 20.24 -20.78 -4.13
CA GLY A 469 21.62 -21.24 -4.24
C GLY A 469 22.29 -20.80 -5.55
N ASN A 470 21.58 -20.92 -6.67
CA ASN A 470 22.09 -20.49 -7.96
C ASN A 470 22.17 -18.95 -8.07
N THR A 471 21.19 -18.23 -7.55
CA THR A 471 21.18 -16.75 -7.54
C THR A 471 22.39 -16.22 -6.77
N LEU A 472 22.65 -16.76 -5.57
CA LEU A 472 23.85 -16.42 -4.78
C LEU A 472 25.13 -16.70 -5.53
N LEU A 473 25.19 -17.85 -6.21
CA LEU A 473 26.38 -18.24 -6.94
C LEU A 473 26.64 -17.27 -8.09
N CYS A 474 25.61 -16.93 -8.87
CA CYS A 474 25.71 -15.89 -9.91
C CYS A 474 26.14 -14.56 -9.31
N ASP A 475 25.50 -14.12 -8.22
CA ASP A 475 25.86 -12.86 -7.54
C ASP A 475 27.31 -12.86 -7.08
N LEU A 476 27.81 -13.95 -6.51
CA LEU A 476 29.20 -14.05 -6.10
C LEU A 476 30.16 -13.99 -7.30
N ILE A 477 29.83 -14.66 -8.40
CA ILE A 477 30.67 -14.71 -9.60
C ILE A 477 30.75 -13.36 -10.28
N ASP A 478 29.58 -12.74 -10.55
CA ASP A 478 29.47 -11.44 -11.21
C ASP A 478 30.32 -10.38 -10.48
N ASN A 479 30.47 -10.59 -9.17
CA ASN A 479 31.10 -9.66 -8.26
C ASN A 479 32.47 -10.12 -7.72
N MET A 480 32.98 -11.27 -8.18
CA MET A 480 34.18 -11.94 -7.65
C MET A 480 35.40 -11.00 -7.58
N HIS A 481 35.55 -10.14 -8.59
CA HIS A 481 36.64 -9.16 -8.66
C HIS A 481 36.63 -8.16 -7.48
N LEU A 482 35.44 -7.73 -7.04
CA LEU A 482 35.29 -6.81 -5.90
C LEU A 482 35.48 -7.54 -4.56
N TYR A 483 35.17 -8.83 -4.48
CA TYR A 483 35.55 -9.66 -3.32
C TYR A 483 37.07 -9.82 -3.22
N LYS A 484 37.75 -10.10 -4.34
CA LYS A 484 39.22 -10.23 -4.36
C LYS A 484 39.89 -8.97 -3.81
N THR A 485 39.46 -7.79 -4.24
CA THR A 485 40.05 -6.53 -3.79
C THR A 485 39.72 -6.20 -2.33
N SER A 486 38.48 -6.40 -1.90
CA SER A 486 38.02 -6.02 -0.54
C SER A 486 38.42 -6.98 0.58
N ILE A 487 38.48 -8.29 0.28
CA ILE A 487 38.70 -9.35 1.27
C ILE A 487 40.13 -9.89 1.20
N LEU A 488 40.61 -10.28 0.01
CA LEU A 488 41.96 -10.85 -0.13
C LEU A 488 43.04 -9.76 -0.08
N GLY A 489 42.69 -8.51 -0.38
CA GLY A 489 43.58 -7.37 -0.24
C GLY A 489 43.88 -6.97 1.21
N ARG A 490 43.10 -7.45 2.20
CA ARG A 490 43.43 -7.22 3.61
C ARG A 490 44.62 -8.08 3.99
N ARG A 491 45.76 -7.44 4.25
CA ARG A 491 46.95 -8.13 4.76
C ARG A 491 46.56 -8.96 5.99
N PRO A 492 47.01 -10.22 6.09
CA PRO A 492 46.84 -11.01 7.30
C PRO A 492 47.27 -10.17 8.50
N ARG A 493 46.46 -10.15 9.56
CA ARG A 493 46.87 -9.56 10.83
C ARG A 493 48.18 -10.22 11.26
N SER A 494 49.08 -9.42 11.82
CA SER A 494 50.39 -9.88 12.32
C SER A 494 50.29 -10.95 13.42
N ASP A 495 49.10 -11.15 13.99
CA ASP A 495 48.80 -12.18 14.99
C ASP A 495 48.62 -13.59 14.40
N GLY A 496 48.69 -13.76 13.08
CA GLY A 496 48.53 -15.05 12.41
C GLY A 496 47.11 -15.62 12.46
N LYS A 497 46.12 -14.87 12.97
CA LYS A 497 44.72 -15.29 13.11
C LYS A 497 43.83 -14.59 12.10
N SER A 498 44.20 -14.58 10.82
CA SER A 498 43.29 -14.08 9.79
C SER A 498 42.18 -15.11 9.53
N GLY A 499 41.06 -14.97 10.24
CA GLY A 499 39.85 -15.71 9.96
C GLY A 499 39.32 -15.37 8.55
N LEU A 500 38.80 -16.36 7.84
CA LEU A 500 38.05 -16.11 6.61
C LEU A 500 36.79 -15.29 6.96
N PRO A 501 36.44 -14.25 6.19
CA PRO A 501 35.25 -13.47 6.49
C PRO A 501 33.98 -14.25 6.14
N LEU A 502 32.95 -14.02 6.96
CA LEU A 502 31.56 -14.31 6.64
C LEU A 502 31.11 -13.37 5.52
N LEU A 503 30.58 -13.94 4.44
CA LEU A 503 29.96 -13.19 3.35
C LEU A 503 28.48 -12.97 3.69
N VAL A 504 28.04 -11.71 3.73
CA VAL A 504 26.63 -11.37 3.99
C VAL A 504 25.97 -10.88 2.71
N PHE A 505 24.98 -11.62 2.21
CA PHE A 505 24.15 -11.23 1.07
C PHE A 505 22.85 -10.65 1.61
N ASN A 506 22.67 -9.34 1.49
CA ASN A 506 21.44 -8.67 1.92
C ASN A 506 20.50 -8.43 0.73
N TYR A 507 19.56 -9.35 0.52
CA TYR A 507 18.51 -9.19 -0.49
C TYR A 507 17.34 -8.29 -0.02
N GLU A 508 17.35 -7.84 1.24
CA GLU A 508 16.36 -6.93 1.80
C GLU A 508 16.72 -5.46 1.56
N SER A 509 17.99 -5.04 1.64
CA SER A 509 18.31 -3.60 1.63
C SER A 509 18.09 -2.95 0.26
N LYS A 510 18.57 -3.56 -0.84
CA LYS A 510 18.42 -3.09 -2.23
C LYS A 510 18.55 -4.26 -3.22
N PHE A 511 18.20 -4.02 -4.49
CA PHE A 511 18.37 -4.99 -5.56
C PHE A 511 19.85 -5.42 -5.71
N PRO A 512 20.16 -6.70 -5.96
CA PRO A 512 21.51 -7.26 -5.85
C PRO A 512 22.48 -6.88 -6.99
N THR A 513 22.19 -5.86 -7.81
CA THR A 513 23.16 -5.39 -8.82
C THR A 513 24.21 -4.45 -8.25
N ASN A 514 23.97 -3.84 -7.09
CA ASN A 514 24.95 -3.01 -6.41
C ASN A 514 25.54 -3.74 -5.20
N LEU A 515 26.80 -4.13 -5.32
CA LEU A 515 27.64 -4.70 -4.26
C LEU A 515 27.87 -3.82 -3.04
N SER A 516 27.30 -2.61 -3.01
CA SER A 516 27.36 -1.78 -1.81
C SER A 516 26.81 -2.50 -0.59
N ASP A 517 26.11 -3.63 -0.73
CA ASP A 517 25.42 -4.32 0.35
C ASP A 517 26.01 -5.71 0.69
N VAL A 518 27.14 -6.10 0.06
CA VAL A 518 27.90 -7.29 0.49
C VAL A 518 29.13 -6.85 1.26
N TYR A 519 29.19 -7.24 2.53
CA TYR A 519 30.31 -6.93 3.40
C TYR A 519 30.91 -8.21 3.97
N GLY A 520 32.25 -8.26 3.97
CA GLY A 520 33.00 -9.29 4.67
C GLY A 520 33.07 -8.97 6.16
N VAL A 521 32.52 -9.86 6.97
CA VAL A 521 32.56 -9.75 8.44
C VAL A 521 33.58 -10.75 8.96
N ASP A 522 34.57 -10.29 9.73
CA ASP A 522 35.51 -11.21 10.37
C ASP A 522 34.73 -12.11 11.34
N ILE A 523 34.80 -13.43 11.16
CA ILE A 523 34.12 -14.40 12.02
C ILE A 523 34.56 -14.28 13.48
N ALA A 524 35.81 -13.89 13.72
CA ALA A 524 36.30 -13.66 15.07
C ALA A 524 35.61 -12.44 15.73
N LEU A 525 35.14 -11.50 14.92
CA LEU A 525 34.39 -10.33 15.35
C LEU A 525 32.88 -10.54 15.34
N VAL A 526 32.34 -11.69 14.92
CA VAL A 526 30.88 -11.88 14.80
C VAL A 526 30.14 -11.55 16.10
N ASP A 527 30.71 -11.83 17.28
CA ASP A 527 30.12 -11.47 18.58
C ASP A 527 30.10 -9.95 18.85
N VAL A 528 31.02 -9.20 18.24
CA VAL A 528 31.05 -7.73 18.26
C VAL A 528 30.19 -7.16 17.14
N THR A 529 30.12 -7.87 16.01
CA THR A 529 29.40 -7.46 14.79
C THR A 529 27.91 -7.76 14.88
N THR A 530 27.44 -8.61 15.80
CA THR A 530 26.02 -8.73 16.16
C THR A 530 25.42 -7.39 16.58
N ALA A 531 26.22 -6.48 17.16
CA ALA A 531 25.78 -5.10 17.42
C ALA A 531 25.76 -4.21 16.15
N SER A 532 26.49 -4.58 15.10
CA SER A 532 26.64 -3.81 13.85
C SER A 532 25.81 -4.34 12.68
N ILE A 533 25.33 -5.58 12.77
CA ILE A 533 24.39 -6.21 11.84
C ILE A 533 23.08 -6.36 12.62
N PRO A 534 22.17 -5.37 12.54
CA PRO A 534 20.99 -5.27 13.41
C PRO A 534 20.05 -6.48 13.36
N VAL A 535 20.26 -7.40 12.41
CA VAL A 535 19.41 -8.56 12.15
C VAL A 535 19.61 -9.71 13.17
N TYR A 536 20.67 -9.65 13.98
CA TYR A 536 21.04 -10.73 14.90
C TYR A 536 20.94 -10.30 16.38
N ASP A 537 19.71 -10.22 16.90
CA ASP A 537 19.43 -9.89 18.32
C ASP A 537 19.81 -10.99 19.32
N ARG A 538 20.44 -12.09 18.89
CA ARG A 538 20.91 -13.16 19.77
C ARG A 538 22.33 -13.57 19.42
N PRO A 539 23.14 -13.99 20.43
CA PRO A 539 24.42 -14.64 20.16
C PRO A 539 24.16 -15.82 19.22
N TRP A 540 24.98 -15.88 18.17
CA TRP A 540 24.96 -16.98 17.21
C TRP A 540 24.98 -18.30 17.98
N HIS A 541 24.16 -19.27 17.56
CA HIS A 541 24.23 -20.60 18.16
C HIS A 541 25.70 -21.05 18.12
N SER A 542 26.28 -21.34 19.28
CA SER A 542 27.68 -21.77 19.41
C SER A 542 28.00 -22.90 18.43
N ASP A 543 27.01 -23.74 18.14
CA ASP A 543 27.06 -24.81 17.15
C ASP A 543 27.29 -24.34 15.71
N THR A 544 26.69 -23.23 15.27
CA THR A 544 26.83 -22.71 13.89
C THR A 544 28.21 -22.10 13.70
N ARG A 545 28.66 -21.31 14.67
CA ARG A 545 30.03 -20.83 14.72
C ARG A 545 31.02 -22.00 14.77
N GLN A 546 30.75 -23.01 15.59
CA GLN A 546 31.60 -24.20 15.67
C GLN A 546 31.61 -24.97 14.34
N GLN A 547 30.47 -25.09 13.64
CA GLN A 547 30.41 -25.72 12.32
C GLN A 547 31.19 -24.94 11.28
N TRP A 548 31.13 -23.60 11.30
CA TRP A 548 31.98 -22.77 10.45
C TRP A 548 33.45 -22.93 10.79
N CYS A 549 33.83 -22.82 12.07
CA CYS A 549 35.20 -23.01 12.52
C CYS A 549 35.72 -24.39 12.15
N ARG A 550 34.92 -25.46 12.29
CA ARG A 550 35.29 -26.82 11.85
C ARG A 550 35.46 -26.89 10.34
N ALA A 551 34.51 -26.39 9.56
CA ALA A 551 34.62 -26.38 8.11
C ALA A 551 35.84 -25.56 7.60
N LEU A 552 36.23 -24.54 8.35
CA LEU A 552 37.43 -23.74 8.08
C LEU A 552 38.72 -24.45 8.53
N ALA A 553 38.68 -25.18 9.65
CA ALA A 553 39.81 -25.93 10.19
C ALA A 553 40.09 -27.24 9.42
N GLU A 554 39.05 -27.86 8.86
CA GLU A 554 39.12 -29.04 7.98
C GLU A 554 39.65 -28.68 6.57
N ARG A 555 40.02 -27.42 6.34
CA ARG A 555 40.67 -27.00 5.10
C ARG A 555 42.05 -27.65 5.01
N ASP A 556 42.16 -28.65 4.14
CA ASP A 556 43.46 -29.14 3.69
C ASP A 556 44.24 -27.95 3.08
N PRO A 557 45.41 -27.56 3.63
CA PRO A 557 46.22 -26.48 3.08
C PRO A 557 46.60 -26.70 1.61
N ARG A 558 46.57 -27.96 1.15
CA ARG A 558 46.87 -28.37 -0.23
C ARG A 558 45.62 -28.39 -1.12
N SER A 559 44.43 -28.30 -0.54
CA SER A 559 43.19 -28.25 -1.31
C SER A 559 43.09 -26.93 -2.07
N THR A 560 42.84 -27.04 -3.36
CA THR A 560 42.54 -25.93 -4.26
C THR A 560 41.16 -25.31 -4.00
N TRP A 561 40.37 -25.89 -3.10
CA TRP A 561 39.04 -25.42 -2.73
C TRP A 561 39.10 -24.43 -1.57
N THR A 562 38.32 -23.36 -1.70
CA THR A 562 38.08 -22.40 -0.62
C THR A 562 36.62 -22.48 -0.20
N THR A 563 36.39 -22.63 1.10
CA THR A 563 35.05 -22.64 1.69
C THR A 563 34.78 -21.31 2.37
N PHE A 564 33.69 -20.66 1.99
CA PHE A 564 33.21 -19.40 2.54
C PHE A 564 31.95 -19.66 3.36
N PRO A 565 31.89 -19.19 4.61
CA PRO A 565 30.62 -19.09 5.30
C PRO A 565 29.82 -17.94 4.70
N ILE A 566 28.54 -18.21 4.48
CA ILE A 566 27.60 -17.28 3.88
C ILE A 566 26.42 -17.08 4.83
N SER A 567 26.02 -15.84 4.97
CA SER A 567 24.76 -15.39 5.56
C SER A 567 23.94 -14.71 4.48
N ILE A 568 22.65 -15.01 4.43
CA ILE A 568 21.71 -14.44 3.47
C ILE A 568 20.57 -13.84 4.26
N VAL A 569 20.36 -12.55 4.09
CA VAL A 569 19.22 -11.83 4.64
C VAL A 569 18.21 -11.66 3.52
N MET A 570 16.98 -12.14 3.74
CA MET A 570 15.90 -12.04 2.76
C MET A 570 14.66 -11.45 3.41
N SER A 571 13.85 -10.77 2.60
CA SER A 571 12.49 -10.39 2.97
C SER A 571 11.64 -11.64 3.21
N HIS A 572 10.67 -11.49 4.12
CA HIS A 572 9.91 -12.59 4.72
C HIS A 572 9.24 -13.51 3.69
N GLY A 573 8.84 -14.70 4.14
CA GLY A 573 7.89 -15.58 3.46
C GLY A 573 6.42 -15.26 3.83
N PRO A 574 5.44 -16.04 3.32
CA PRO A 574 4.00 -15.74 3.39
C PRO A 574 3.38 -15.55 4.78
N SER A 575 4.08 -15.89 5.87
CA SER A 575 3.50 -16.04 7.20
C SER A 575 4.08 -15.14 8.30
N GLU A 576 5.03 -14.24 8.02
CA GLU A 576 5.78 -13.54 9.08
C GLU A 576 6.18 -12.10 8.75
N THR A 577 6.32 -11.30 9.81
CA THR A 577 6.83 -9.91 9.82
C THR A 577 8.33 -9.83 10.18
N ARG A 578 9.07 -10.96 10.19
CA ARG A 578 10.41 -11.08 10.81
C ARG A 578 11.50 -11.55 9.86
N ARG A 579 12.65 -10.88 9.87
CA ARG A 579 13.71 -11.08 8.87
C ARG A 579 14.12 -12.53 8.80
N GLN A 580 14.25 -13.02 7.57
CA GLN A 580 14.66 -14.38 7.30
C GLN A 580 16.16 -14.40 7.05
N VAL A 581 16.87 -15.11 7.93
CA VAL A 581 18.30 -15.33 7.79
C VAL A 581 18.56 -16.78 7.45
N MET A 582 19.28 -17.00 6.35
CA MET A 582 19.77 -18.31 5.96
C MET A 582 21.28 -18.33 5.97
N THR A 583 21.86 -19.43 6.46
CA THR A 583 23.30 -19.62 6.48
C THR A 583 23.71 -20.84 5.67
N ALA A 584 24.83 -20.73 4.98
CA ALA A 584 25.39 -21.78 4.16
C ALA A 584 26.91 -21.80 4.24
N LEU A 585 27.50 -22.91 3.80
CA LEU A 585 28.89 -22.97 3.36
C LEU A 585 28.88 -23.05 1.84
N LEU A 586 29.65 -22.18 1.21
CA LEU A 586 29.93 -22.25 -0.22
C LEU A 586 31.37 -22.66 -0.43
N THR A 587 31.58 -23.77 -1.10
CA THR A 587 32.91 -24.29 -1.43
C THR A 587 33.13 -24.13 -2.93
N MET A 588 34.21 -23.44 -3.32
CA MET A 588 34.56 -23.20 -4.72
C MET A 588 36.04 -23.46 -4.98
N TYR A 589 36.35 -23.97 -6.18
CA TYR A 589 37.71 -24.09 -6.68
C TYR A 589 38.30 -22.68 -6.80
N THR A 590 39.63 -22.53 -6.70
CA THR A 590 40.37 -21.24 -6.71
C THR A 590 39.64 -20.11 -7.46
N ALA A 591 39.59 -18.91 -6.88
CA ALA A 591 38.77 -17.81 -7.41
C ALA A 591 39.12 -17.40 -8.86
N ASP A 592 40.28 -17.79 -9.38
CA ASP A 592 40.66 -17.61 -10.79
C ASP A 592 40.08 -18.69 -11.71
N ASP A 593 40.05 -19.96 -11.27
CA ASP A 593 39.54 -21.07 -12.06
C ASP A 593 38.03 -21.23 -11.97
N ALA A 594 37.40 -20.80 -10.85
CA ALA A 594 35.94 -20.72 -10.75
C ALA A 594 35.38 -19.73 -11.79
N TYR A 595 36.02 -18.56 -11.93
CA TYR A 595 35.64 -17.57 -12.94
C TYR A 595 35.77 -18.16 -14.36
N ARG A 596 36.89 -18.81 -14.67
CA ARG A 596 37.10 -19.48 -15.98
C ARG A 596 36.08 -20.58 -16.22
N SER A 597 35.89 -21.51 -15.28
CA SER A 597 34.98 -22.66 -15.42
C SER A 597 33.52 -22.25 -15.64
N LEU A 598 33.10 -21.11 -15.08
CA LEU A 598 31.74 -20.58 -15.26
C LEU A 598 31.59 -19.72 -16.51
N ALA A 599 32.63 -18.97 -16.89
CA ALA A 599 32.65 -18.20 -18.14
C ALA A 599 32.71 -19.12 -19.37
N THR A 600 33.41 -20.26 -19.25
CA THR A 600 33.54 -21.27 -20.32
C THR A 600 32.61 -22.46 -20.10
N ALA A 601 31.53 -22.30 -19.33
CA ALA A 601 30.60 -23.38 -19.01
C ALA A 601 29.82 -23.81 -20.25
N ASP A 602 30.49 -24.48 -21.18
CA ASP A 602 29.87 -25.50 -21.99
C ASP A 602 29.48 -26.67 -21.07
N SER A 603 28.35 -27.29 -21.40
CA SER A 603 27.71 -28.38 -20.62
C SER A 603 28.62 -29.59 -20.32
N THR A 604 29.80 -29.66 -20.92
CA THR A 604 30.78 -30.76 -20.83
C THR A 604 31.88 -30.56 -19.77
N SER A 605 31.93 -29.40 -19.10
CA SER A 605 32.96 -29.15 -18.07
C SER A 605 32.86 -30.14 -16.89
N ASN A 606 34.02 -30.59 -16.39
CA ASN A 606 34.18 -31.60 -15.36
C ASN A 606 33.37 -31.24 -14.09
N VAL A 607 32.33 -32.04 -13.79
CA VAL A 607 31.40 -31.84 -12.66
C VAL A 607 32.14 -31.67 -11.33
N ALA A 608 33.33 -32.26 -11.20
CA ALA A 608 34.18 -32.15 -10.02
C ALA A 608 34.50 -30.71 -9.62
N ASN A 609 34.62 -29.77 -10.58
CA ASN A 609 35.06 -28.40 -10.37
C ASN A 609 33.93 -27.39 -10.12
N ARG A 610 32.68 -27.86 -10.01
CA ARG A 610 31.54 -26.97 -9.78
C ARG A 610 31.53 -26.42 -8.34
N PRO A 611 31.16 -25.14 -8.14
CA PRO A 611 30.87 -24.59 -6.82
C PRO A 611 29.77 -25.39 -6.12
N ARG A 612 29.91 -25.56 -4.80
CA ARG A 612 29.08 -26.44 -3.98
C ARG A 612 28.48 -25.64 -2.83
N ILE A 613 27.17 -25.78 -2.62
CA ILE A 613 26.47 -25.12 -1.52
C ILE A 613 26.01 -26.17 -0.52
N LYS A 614 26.28 -25.91 0.76
CA LYS A 614 25.81 -26.67 1.91
C LYS A 614 25.03 -25.75 2.85
N TRP A 615 23.71 -25.89 2.85
CA TRP A 615 22.86 -25.17 3.81
C TRP A 615 23.11 -25.68 5.23
N ILE A 616 23.29 -24.75 6.18
CA ILE A 616 23.57 -25.07 7.59
C ILE A 616 22.34 -24.82 8.45
N GLN A 617 21.88 -23.58 8.48
CA GLN A 617 20.84 -23.15 9.41
C GLN A 617 19.94 -22.10 8.79
N TYR A 618 18.71 -22.10 9.28
CA TYR A 618 17.72 -21.07 9.06
C TYR A 618 17.36 -20.46 10.42
N ALA A 619 17.43 -19.14 10.52
CA ALA A 619 17.09 -18.39 11.73
C ALA A 619 16.13 -17.25 11.39
N PHE A 620 15.25 -16.94 12.34
CA PHE A 620 14.42 -15.74 12.32
C PHE A 620 14.86 -14.81 13.44
N GLU A 621 14.77 -13.52 13.19
CA GLU A 621 14.88 -12.50 14.21
C GLU A 621 13.71 -12.65 15.20
N ARG A 622 13.98 -13.01 16.46
CA ARG A 622 12.93 -13.05 17.48
C ARG A 622 12.68 -11.63 17.96
N GLY A 623 11.54 -11.05 17.54
CA GLY A 623 11.03 -9.82 18.16
C GLY A 623 10.96 -9.98 19.68
N GLY A 624 11.62 -9.05 20.38
CA GLY A 624 11.63 -8.92 21.84
C GLY A 624 10.29 -8.53 22.43
#